data_AF-A0A2P4SPI6-F1
#
_entry.id   AF-A0A2P4SPI6-F1
#
_cell.length_a   1.000
_cell.length_b   1.000
_cell.length_c   1.000
_cell.angle_alpha   90.00
_cell.angle_beta   90.00
_cell.angle_gamma   90.00
#
_symmetry.space_group_name_H-M   'P 1'
#
loop_
_entity.id
_entity.type
_entity.pdbx_description
1 polymer ?
#
loop_
_entity_poly.entity_id
_entity_poly.type
_entity_poly.pdbx_seq_one_letter_code
_entity_poly.pdbx_strand_id
1 'polypeptide(L)'
;VRDRAGMVHPGWVCLLQSLLLLATARQSRGPVGACPLRGKSELNSFLWTIKRDPPSYFFGTIHVPYTRVWDFIPENSKKAFQQSHVVYFELDLTDPYTISALTSCQLLPQGENLQDVLPRDIYRRLKRHLEYVKLMMPSWMTPDQRGKGLYADYLFNAIAGNWERKRPVWVMLMVNSLTEVDIKSRGVPVLDLYLAQEAERLRKQTGAVEKVEEQCHPLNGLNFSQVRQRLAGWHRALGWLLGRHVESRSMGIGLE
;
A
#
# COMPACT_ATOMS: atom_id res chain seq x y z
N VAL A 1 8.90 -17.87 -36.55
CA VAL A 1 9.88 -16.84 -36.10
C VAL A 1 9.32 -16.22 -34.84
N ARG A 2 10.13 -16.19 -33.77
CA ARG A 2 9.77 -16.11 -32.34
C ARG A 2 8.87 -14.95 -31.92
N ASP A 3 8.03 -15.29 -30.93
CA ASP A 3 7.20 -14.45 -30.08
C ASP A 3 7.92 -13.22 -29.50
N ARG A 4 7.26 -12.06 -29.57
CA ARG A 4 7.52 -10.93 -28.67
C ARG A 4 6.46 -10.97 -27.56
N ALA A 5 6.79 -11.64 -26.47
CA ALA A 5 6.07 -11.50 -25.21
C ALA A 5 6.12 -10.03 -24.77
N GLY A 6 4.95 -9.47 -24.47
CA GLY A 6 4.78 -8.09 -24.01
C GLY A 6 5.58 -7.83 -22.74
N MET A 7 6.62 -7.02 -22.88
CA MET A 7 7.37 -6.43 -21.77
C MET A 7 6.46 -5.40 -21.09
N VAL A 8 5.86 -5.79 -19.97
CA VAL A 8 5.17 -4.84 -19.08
C VAL A 8 6.22 -3.89 -18.53
N HIS A 9 6.10 -2.60 -18.89
CA HIS A 9 7.05 -1.57 -18.50
C HIS A 9 7.17 -1.47 -16.96
N PRO A 10 8.38 -1.33 -16.39
CA PRO A 10 8.61 -1.33 -14.92
C PRO A 10 8.03 -0.12 -14.17
N GLY A 11 7.40 0.80 -14.88
CA GLY A 11 6.80 2.00 -14.33
C GLY A 11 5.44 1.84 -13.66
N TRP A 12 4.72 0.78 -14.02
CA TRP A 12 3.31 0.61 -13.67
C TRP A 12 3.13 0.06 -12.23
N VAL A 13 4.17 -0.56 -11.68
CA VAL A 13 4.17 -1.18 -10.34
C VAL A 13 4.32 -0.14 -9.21
N CYS A 14 4.80 1.08 -9.49
CA CYS A 14 5.14 2.07 -8.45
C CYS A 14 3.94 2.86 -7.90
N LEU A 15 2.89 3.08 -8.71
CA LEU A 15 1.72 3.89 -8.33
C LEU A 15 0.79 3.16 -7.33
N LEU A 16 0.71 1.83 -7.43
CA LEU A 16 -0.18 0.96 -6.66
C LEU A 16 0.18 0.80 -5.18
N GLN A 17 1.46 0.93 -4.83
CA GLN A 17 1.92 0.75 -3.45
C GLN A 17 1.58 1.96 -2.55
N SER A 18 1.06 3.07 -3.12
CA SER A 18 0.72 4.30 -2.39
C SER A 18 -0.70 4.30 -1.82
N LEU A 19 -1.55 3.38 -2.29
CA LEU A 19 -2.98 3.42 -1.99
C LEU A 19 -3.35 2.79 -0.64
N LEU A 20 -2.57 1.84 -0.11
CA LEU A 20 -3.12 0.87 0.85
C LEU A 20 -2.18 0.42 2.00
N LEU A 21 -1.12 1.17 2.33
CA LEU A 21 -0.23 0.81 3.44
C LEU A 21 -0.76 1.29 4.80
N LEU A 22 -1.45 0.42 5.52
CA LEU A 22 -1.63 0.48 6.98
C LEU A 22 -1.16 -0.82 7.62
N ALA A 23 0.16 -0.95 7.82
CA ALA A 23 0.78 -1.70 8.92
C ALA A 23 2.31 -1.62 8.79
N THR A 24 2.93 -0.61 9.41
CA THR A 24 4.39 -0.62 9.63
C THR A 24 4.67 -1.29 10.97
N ALA A 25 4.99 -2.59 10.95
CA ALA A 25 5.63 -3.23 12.09
C ALA A 25 7.08 -2.72 12.17
N ARG A 26 7.37 -1.86 13.16
CA ARG A 26 8.73 -1.42 13.46
C ARG A 26 9.54 -2.62 13.97
N GLN A 27 10.67 -2.94 13.33
CA GLN A 27 11.70 -3.76 13.96
C GLN A 27 12.33 -2.96 15.12
N SER A 28 11.85 -3.22 16.33
CA SER A 28 12.55 -2.81 17.55
C SER A 28 13.72 -3.75 17.78
N ARG A 29 14.96 -3.24 17.72
CA ARG A 29 16.13 -3.90 18.31
C ARG A 29 16.11 -3.60 19.82
N GLY A 30 15.29 -4.36 20.55
CA GLY A 30 15.36 -4.49 22.01
C GLY A 30 15.85 -5.90 22.41
N PRO A 31 16.28 -6.13 23.66
CA PRO A 31 16.71 -7.45 24.11
C PRO A 31 15.55 -8.43 23.96
N VAL A 32 15.85 -9.60 23.40
CA VAL A 32 14.89 -10.64 23.02
C VAL A 32 14.25 -11.24 24.28
N GLY A 33 13.19 -10.60 24.78
CA GLY A 33 12.14 -11.30 25.50
C GLY A 33 11.39 -12.14 24.48
N ALA A 34 11.73 -13.43 24.39
CA ALA A 34 11.11 -14.35 23.46
C ALA A 34 9.59 -14.39 23.73
N CYS A 35 8.82 -13.77 22.84
CA CYS A 35 7.40 -14.09 22.75
C CYS A 35 7.35 -15.58 22.35
N PRO A 36 6.73 -16.48 23.14
CA PRO A 36 6.72 -17.90 22.81
C PRO A 36 6.09 -18.06 21.44
N LEU A 37 6.89 -18.46 20.45
CA LEU A 37 6.36 -18.86 19.15
C LEU A 37 5.57 -20.14 19.41
N ARG A 38 4.26 -20.01 19.64
CA ARG A 38 3.34 -21.15 19.55
C ARG A 38 3.62 -21.83 18.20
N GLY A 39 3.67 -23.16 18.21
CA GLY A 39 4.00 -23.93 17.01
C GLY A 39 3.13 -23.47 15.83
N LYS A 40 3.70 -23.44 14.62
CA LYS A 40 3.00 -23.02 13.38
C LYS A 40 1.64 -23.73 13.18
N SER A 41 1.42 -24.87 13.82
CA SER A 41 0.18 -25.65 13.81
C SER A 41 -0.97 -25.08 14.66
N GLU A 42 -0.73 -24.09 15.54
CA GLU A 42 -1.76 -23.50 16.41
C GLU A 42 -2.28 -22.13 15.93
N LEU A 43 -1.76 -21.60 14.82
CA LEU A 43 -2.17 -20.31 14.31
C LEU A 43 -3.34 -20.45 13.33
N ASN A 44 -4.40 -19.68 13.55
CA ASN A 44 -5.51 -19.58 12.60
C ASN A 44 -4.99 -19.11 11.24
N SER A 45 -5.35 -19.83 10.17
CA SER A 45 -4.86 -19.51 8.83
C SER A 45 -5.57 -18.34 8.16
N PHE A 46 -6.54 -17.72 8.85
CA PHE A 46 -7.44 -16.70 8.32
C PHE A 46 -8.08 -17.08 6.97
N LEU A 47 -8.15 -18.39 6.71
CA LEU A 47 -8.78 -19.00 5.54
C LEU A 47 -10.14 -19.52 5.96
N TRP A 48 -11.18 -18.96 5.36
CA TRP A 48 -12.54 -19.40 5.57
C TRP A 48 -12.96 -20.31 4.44
N THR A 49 -13.54 -21.45 4.76
CA THR A 49 -14.06 -22.40 3.76
C THR A 49 -15.57 -22.29 3.71
N ILE A 50 -16.11 -21.99 2.53
CA ILE A 50 -17.53 -22.06 2.22
C ILE A 50 -17.83 -23.49 1.78
N LYS A 51 -18.69 -24.17 2.53
CA LYS A 51 -19.07 -25.57 2.27
C LYS A 51 -19.96 -25.66 1.03
N ARG A 52 -19.38 -26.15 -0.07
CA ARG A 52 -20.04 -26.47 -1.35
C ARG A 52 -19.16 -27.45 -2.14
N ASP A 53 -19.65 -27.95 -3.27
CA ASP A 53 -18.90 -28.83 -4.17
C ASP A 53 -18.79 -28.22 -5.58
N PRO A 54 -17.57 -27.88 -6.07
CA PRO A 54 -16.32 -27.82 -5.32
C PRO A 54 -16.33 -26.69 -4.27
N PRO A 55 -15.48 -26.76 -3.22
CA PRO A 55 -15.44 -25.77 -2.15
C PRO A 55 -15.04 -24.38 -2.65
N SER A 56 -15.43 -23.34 -1.92
CA SER A 56 -14.95 -21.97 -2.13
C SER A 56 -14.26 -21.47 -0.88
N TYR A 57 -13.33 -20.54 -1.05
CA TYR A 57 -12.49 -20.03 0.04
C TYR A 57 -12.53 -18.51 0.08
N PHE A 58 -12.47 -17.95 1.28
CA PHE A 58 -12.22 -16.53 1.52
C PHE A 58 -10.93 -16.37 2.30
N PHE A 59 -10.01 -15.59 1.76
CA PHE A 59 -8.70 -15.35 2.35
C PHE A 59 -8.44 -13.85 2.39
N GLY A 60 -8.29 -13.31 3.60
CA GLY A 60 -8.00 -11.89 3.78
C GLY A 60 -6.53 -11.59 3.50
N THR A 61 -6.28 -10.60 2.66
CA THR A 61 -4.92 -10.09 2.41
C THR A 61 -4.63 -8.83 3.23
N ILE A 62 -3.34 -8.52 3.36
CA ILE A 62 -2.87 -7.22 3.82
C ILE A 62 -1.97 -6.64 2.72
N HIS A 63 -2.08 -5.34 2.46
CA HIS A 63 -1.30 -4.67 1.42
C HIS A 63 0.11 -4.34 1.92
N VAL A 64 0.90 -5.39 2.12
CA VAL A 64 2.33 -5.32 2.40
C VAL A 64 3.07 -6.11 1.34
N PRO A 65 4.35 -5.81 1.08
CA PRO A 65 5.16 -6.57 0.13
C PRO A 65 5.09 -8.07 0.43
N TYR A 66 4.79 -8.89 -0.57
CA TYR A 66 4.56 -10.33 -0.37
C TYR A 66 5.75 -11.01 0.32
N THR A 67 6.98 -10.56 0.03
CA THR A 67 8.23 -11.07 0.62
C THR A 67 8.31 -10.91 2.14
N ARG A 68 7.54 -9.99 2.75
CA ARG A 68 7.49 -9.83 4.21
C ARG A 68 6.60 -10.85 4.90
N VAL A 69 5.66 -11.45 4.17
CA VAL A 69 4.57 -12.25 4.76
C VAL A 69 4.48 -13.67 4.20
N TRP A 70 5.05 -13.94 3.03
CA TRP A 70 4.88 -15.20 2.30
C TRP A 70 5.23 -16.45 3.12
N ASP A 71 6.34 -16.39 3.88
CA ASP A 71 6.81 -17.50 4.72
C ASP A 71 5.92 -17.75 5.96
N PHE A 72 5.07 -16.78 6.28
CA PHE A 72 4.11 -16.84 7.38
C PHE A 72 2.70 -17.23 6.91
N ILE A 73 2.44 -17.25 5.60
CA ILE A 73 1.17 -17.72 5.04
C ILE A 73 1.09 -19.25 5.19
N PRO A 74 0.07 -19.79 5.89
CA PRO A 74 -0.06 -21.22 6.10
C PRO A 74 -0.24 -22.04 4.81
N GLU A 75 0.28 -23.26 4.82
CA GLU A 75 0.28 -24.15 3.66
C GLU A 75 -1.12 -24.54 3.18
N ASN A 76 -2.11 -24.58 4.07
CA ASN A 76 -3.50 -24.83 3.65
C ASN A 76 -4.05 -23.70 2.77
N SER A 77 -3.70 -22.44 3.03
CA SER A 77 -4.07 -21.29 2.18
C SER A 77 -3.39 -21.36 0.81
N LYS A 78 -2.09 -21.72 0.78
CA LYS A 78 -1.35 -21.91 -0.49
C LYS A 78 -1.93 -23.05 -1.31
N LYS A 79 -2.27 -24.18 -0.68
CA LYS A 79 -2.94 -25.33 -1.32
C LYS A 79 -4.32 -24.96 -1.87
N ALA A 80 -5.13 -24.25 -1.08
CA ALA A 80 -6.45 -23.77 -1.52
C ALA A 80 -6.34 -22.88 -2.77
N PHE A 81 -5.37 -21.96 -2.79
CA PHE A 81 -5.09 -21.13 -3.97
C PHE A 81 -4.65 -21.99 -5.17
N GLN A 82 -3.73 -22.94 -4.98
CA GLN A 82 -3.25 -23.83 -6.04
C GLN A 82 -4.38 -24.68 -6.65
N GLN A 83 -5.29 -25.21 -5.84
CA GLN A 83 -6.40 -26.06 -6.27
C GLN A 83 -7.57 -25.27 -6.89
N SER A 84 -7.72 -24.00 -6.55
CA SER A 84 -8.79 -23.15 -7.06
C SER A 84 -8.59 -22.86 -8.55
N HIS A 85 -9.63 -23.05 -9.37
CA HIS A 85 -9.57 -22.79 -10.81
C HIS A 85 -9.94 -21.34 -11.15
N VAL A 86 -10.73 -20.71 -10.27
CA VAL A 86 -11.19 -19.33 -10.36
C VAL A 86 -10.75 -18.60 -9.08
N VAL A 87 -10.24 -17.38 -9.21
CA VAL A 87 -9.82 -16.54 -8.08
C VAL A 87 -10.35 -15.13 -8.29
N TYR A 88 -10.99 -14.57 -7.26
CA TYR A 88 -11.46 -13.19 -7.29
C TYR A 88 -10.63 -12.33 -6.33
N PHE A 89 -10.26 -11.14 -6.77
CA PHE A 89 -9.55 -10.13 -5.99
C PHE A 89 -10.47 -8.95 -5.68
N GLU A 90 -10.03 -8.04 -4.81
CA GLU A 90 -10.78 -6.81 -4.50
C GLU A 90 -11.00 -5.99 -5.78
N LEU A 91 -9.91 -5.66 -6.48
CA LEU A 91 -9.90 -4.98 -7.76
C LEU A 91 -9.08 -5.75 -8.79
N ASP A 92 -9.37 -5.51 -10.06
CA ASP A 92 -8.54 -6.02 -11.16
C ASP A 92 -7.31 -5.11 -11.34
N LEU A 93 -6.29 -5.37 -10.53
CA LEU A 93 -5.05 -4.59 -10.55
C LEU A 93 -4.14 -4.93 -11.74
N THR A 94 -4.52 -5.87 -12.60
CA THR A 94 -3.80 -6.19 -13.84
C THR A 94 -4.38 -5.46 -15.05
N ASP A 95 -5.64 -5.01 -14.96
CA ASP A 95 -6.28 -4.13 -15.93
C ASP A 95 -5.77 -2.66 -15.81
N PRO A 96 -5.16 -2.09 -16.88
CA PRO A 96 -4.71 -0.70 -16.87
C PRO A 96 -5.85 0.32 -16.73
N TYR A 97 -7.08 -0.01 -17.13
CA TYR A 97 -8.23 0.89 -16.96
C TYR A 97 -8.56 1.07 -15.48
N THR A 98 -8.60 -0.01 -14.70
CA THR A 98 -8.78 0.02 -13.24
C THR A 98 -7.72 0.92 -12.57
N ILE A 99 -6.45 0.80 -12.97
CA ILE A 99 -5.36 1.64 -12.43
C ILE A 99 -5.54 3.12 -12.78
N SER A 100 -5.93 3.42 -14.01
CA SER A 100 -6.20 4.79 -14.45
C SER A 100 -7.37 5.41 -13.71
N ALA A 101 -8.44 4.64 -13.49
CA ALA A 101 -9.62 5.06 -12.73
C ALA A 101 -9.26 5.31 -11.26
N LEU A 102 -8.50 4.42 -10.61
CA LEU A 102 -7.99 4.63 -9.24
C LEU A 102 -7.12 5.87 -9.14
N THR A 103 -6.29 6.15 -10.15
CA THR A 103 -5.45 7.35 -10.16
C THR A 103 -6.30 8.61 -10.27
N SER A 104 -7.30 8.59 -11.15
CA SER A 104 -8.20 9.71 -11.39
C SER A 104 -9.10 10.00 -10.18
N CYS A 105 -9.58 8.96 -9.50
CA CYS A 105 -10.46 9.10 -8.35
C CYS A 105 -9.78 9.82 -7.15
N GLN A 106 -8.45 9.82 -7.09
CA GLN A 106 -7.69 10.47 -6.02
C GLN A 106 -7.62 11.99 -6.16
N LEU A 107 -7.97 12.51 -7.34
CA LEU A 107 -7.77 13.91 -7.67
C LEU A 107 -8.91 14.79 -7.14
N LEU A 108 -8.54 16.03 -6.85
CA LEU A 108 -9.49 17.13 -6.65
C LEU A 108 -10.27 17.38 -7.95
N PRO A 109 -11.47 17.99 -7.85
CA PRO A 109 -12.20 18.48 -9.01
C PRO A 109 -11.32 19.33 -9.95
N GLN A 110 -11.73 19.45 -11.20
CA GLN A 110 -10.99 20.25 -12.17
C GLN A 110 -10.96 21.72 -11.76
N GLY A 111 -9.79 22.34 -11.87
CA GLY A 111 -9.55 23.74 -11.46
C GLY A 111 -9.19 23.93 -9.99
N GLU A 112 -9.37 22.92 -9.13
CA GLU A 112 -8.99 23.00 -7.72
C GLU A 112 -7.54 22.55 -7.48
N ASN A 113 -6.91 23.14 -6.47
CA ASN A 113 -5.60 22.78 -5.97
C ASN A 113 -5.62 22.56 -4.45
N LEU A 114 -4.71 21.71 -3.98
CA LEU A 114 -4.59 21.40 -2.56
C LEU A 114 -4.28 22.63 -1.69
N GLN A 115 -3.62 23.66 -2.24
CA GLN A 115 -3.38 24.92 -1.53
C GLN A 115 -4.68 25.68 -1.18
N ASP A 116 -5.76 25.44 -1.93
CA ASP A 116 -7.06 26.09 -1.73
C ASP A 116 -7.87 25.38 -0.63
N VAL A 117 -7.54 24.10 -0.36
CA VAL A 117 -8.26 23.24 0.58
C VAL A 117 -7.53 23.13 1.93
N LEU A 118 -6.20 23.21 1.93
CA LEU A 118 -5.39 23.07 3.14
C LEU A 118 -5.08 24.44 3.79
N PRO A 119 -4.99 24.51 5.13
CA PRO A 119 -4.39 25.65 5.80
C PRO A 119 -2.98 25.95 5.28
N ARG A 120 -2.67 27.23 5.13
CA ARG A 120 -1.42 27.71 4.48
C ARG A 120 -0.15 27.21 5.17
N ASP A 121 -0.18 27.01 6.47
CA ASP A 121 0.93 26.46 7.25
C ASP A 121 1.13 24.96 6.95
N ILE A 122 0.05 24.17 6.92
CA ILE A 122 0.08 22.73 6.60
C ILE A 122 0.58 22.51 5.19
N TYR A 123 0.10 23.28 4.22
CA TYR A 123 0.59 23.22 2.84
C TYR A 123 2.11 23.44 2.75
N ARG A 124 2.62 24.49 3.43
CA ARG A 124 4.06 24.80 3.45
C ARG A 124 4.88 23.68 4.07
N ARG A 125 4.39 23.05 5.14
CA ARG A 125 5.06 21.95 5.82
C ARG A 125 5.09 20.69 4.96
N LEU A 126 3.98 20.37 4.30
CA LEU A 126 3.88 19.28 3.35
C LEU A 126 4.87 19.47 2.20
N LYS A 127 4.88 20.64 1.56
CA LYS A 127 5.83 20.97 0.49
C LYS A 127 7.28 20.76 0.94
N ARG A 128 7.68 21.31 2.08
CA ARG A 128 9.02 21.13 2.64
C ARG A 128 9.36 19.66 2.92
N HIS A 129 8.39 18.88 3.41
CA HIS A 129 8.60 17.46 3.66
C HIS A 129 8.80 16.66 2.37
N LEU A 130 8.03 16.95 1.33
CA LEU A 130 8.19 16.31 0.01
C LEU A 130 9.53 16.66 -0.63
N GLU A 131 10.02 17.90 -0.50
CA GLU A 131 11.37 18.27 -0.95
C GLU A 131 12.46 17.48 -0.19
N TYR A 132 12.31 17.34 1.14
CA TYR A 132 13.22 16.50 1.93
C TYR A 132 13.20 15.03 1.44
N VAL A 133 12.01 14.45 1.25
CA VAL A 133 11.87 13.07 0.76
C VAL A 133 12.53 12.91 -0.62
N LYS A 134 12.32 13.87 -1.52
CA LYS A 134 12.94 13.86 -2.85
C LYS A 134 14.47 13.85 -2.77
N LEU A 135 15.05 14.67 -1.89
CA LEU A 135 16.48 14.72 -1.63
C LEU A 135 17.01 13.42 -1.01
N MET A 136 16.24 12.80 -0.11
CA MET A 136 16.65 11.56 0.56
C MET A 136 16.47 10.31 -0.30
N MET A 137 15.58 10.35 -1.30
CA MET A 137 15.18 9.21 -2.14
C MET A 137 16.39 8.41 -2.66
N PRO A 138 17.45 9.02 -3.22
CA PRO A 138 18.62 8.26 -3.70
C PRO A 138 19.29 7.44 -2.59
N SER A 139 19.38 7.97 -1.36
CA SER A 139 20.00 7.30 -0.21
C SER A 139 19.16 6.16 0.36
N TRP A 140 17.84 6.20 0.18
CA TRP A 140 16.92 5.17 0.65
C TRP A 140 16.77 4.01 -0.33
N MET A 141 17.01 4.25 -1.63
CA MET A 141 16.93 3.22 -2.66
C MET A 141 18.02 2.18 -2.55
N THR A 142 17.65 0.93 -2.85
CA THR A 142 18.56 -0.21 -2.91
C THR A 142 19.29 -0.28 -4.27
N PRO A 143 20.47 -0.91 -4.33
CA PRO A 143 21.16 -1.19 -5.59
C PRO A 143 20.29 -1.98 -6.59
N ASP A 144 19.52 -2.95 -6.11
CA ASP A 144 18.66 -3.80 -6.95
C ASP A 144 17.56 -2.99 -7.65
N GLN A 145 16.98 -1.99 -6.97
CA GLN A 145 16.00 -1.10 -7.58
C GLN A 145 16.62 -0.31 -8.74
N ARG A 146 17.85 0.19 -8.56
CA ARG A 146 18.57 0.91 -9.63
C ARG A 146 18.93 -0.02 -10.79
N GLY A 147 19.33 -1.26 -10.49
CA GLY A 147 19.61 -2.30 -11.49
C GLY A 147 18.39 -2.68 -12.33
N LYS A 148 17.17 -2.49 -11.79
CA LYS A 148 15.88 -2.65 -12.50
C LYS A 148 15.43 -1.39 -13.24
N GLY A 149 16.25 -0.34 -13.31
CA GLY A 149 15.93 0.91 -13.99
C GLY A 149 15.02 1.86 -13.21
N LEU A 150 14.83 1.64 -11.89
CA LEU A 150 14.16 2.61 -11.03
C LEU A 150 15.16 3.68 -10.60
N TYR A 151 14.96 4.91 -11.07
CA TYR A 151 15.73 6.08 -10.65
C TYR A 151 14.97 6.88 -9.58
N ALA A 152 15.68 7.62 -8.74
CA ALA A 152 15.08 8.33 -7.60
C ALA A 152 13.98 9.30 -8.02
N ASP A 153 14.24 10.10 -9.04
CA ASP A 153 13.32 11.12 -9.55
C ASP A 153 12.09 10.46 -10.17
N TYR A 154 12.32 9.35 -10.90
CA TYR A 154 11.26 8.53 -11.47
C TYR A 154 10.36 7.95 -10.38
N LEU A 155 10.95 7.33 -9.35
CA LEU A 155 10.24 6.73 -8.24
C LEU A 155 9.47 7.79 -7.43
N PHE A 156 10.10 8.93 -7.16
CA PHE A 156 9.43 10.05 -6.49
C PHE A 156 8.23 10.54 -7.28
N ASN A 157 8.37 10.77 -8.59
CA ASN A 157 7.27 11.20 -9.45
C ASN A 157 6.17 10.14 -9.56
N ALA A 158 6.52 8.85 -9.55
CA ALA A 158 5.54 7.77 -9.56
C ALA A 158 4.71 7.69 -8.26
N ILE A 159 5.25 8.14 -7.12
CA ILE A 159 4.54 8.09 -5.83
C ILE A 159 3.84 9.42 -5.53
N ALA A 160 4.58 10.51 -5.64
CA ALA A 160 4.21 11.85 -5.19
C ALA A 160 4.08 12.87 -6.32
N GLY A 161 4.16 12.44 -7.58
CA GLY A 161 3.88 13.32 -8.72
C GLY A 161 2.47 13.90 -8.64
N ASN A 162 2.33 15.16 -9.03
CA ASN A 162 1.06 15.91 -9.03
C ASN A 162 0.33 15.88 -7.67
N TRP A 163 1.06 15.78 -6.54
CA TRP A 163 0.47 15.77 -5.20
C TRP A 163 -0.43 16.98 -4.92
N GLU A 164 -0.12 18.14 -5.52
CA GLU A 164 -0.92 19.38 -5.42
C GLU A 164 -2.34 19.23 -5.99
N ARG A 165 -2.60 18.20 -6.82
CA ARG A 165 -3.94 17.90 -7.36
C ARG A 165 -4.66 16.77 -6.62
N LYS A 166 -4.03 16.10 -5.65
CA LYS A 166 -4.66 15.01 -4.89
C LYS A 166 -5.55 15.58 -3.78
N ARG A 167 -6.64 14.88 -3.43
CA ARG A 167 -7.47 15.25 -2.27
C ARG A 167 -6.68 15.05 -0.96
N PRO A 168 -7.00 15.79 0.12
CA PRO A 168 -6.25 15.72 1.38
C PRO A 168 -6.04 14.32 1.96
N VAL A 169 -7.05 13.44 1.90
CA VAL A 169 -6.94 12.07 2.40
C VAL A 169 -5.89 11.25 1.64
N TRP A 170 -5.79 11.44 0.33
CA TRP A 170 -4.84 10.71 -0.51
C TRP A 170 -3.41 11.21 -0.32
N VAL A 171 -3.26 12.52 -0.13
CA VAL A 171 -1.97 13.13 0.24
C VAL A 171 -1.48 12.59 1.59
N MET A 172 -2.38 12.44 2.55
CA MET A 172 -2.08 11.87 3.85
C MET A 172 -1.60 10.41 3.73
N LEU A 173 -2.35 9.55 3.02
CA LEU A 173 -1.96 8.15 2.80
C LEU A 173 -0.62 8.05 2.06
N MET A 174 -0.44 8.89 1.04
CA MET A 174 0.81 9.00 0.30
C MET A 174 1.98 9.36 1.21
N VAL A 175 1.88 10.41 2.04
CA VAL A 175 2.95 10.81 2.97
C VAL A 175 3.28 9.72 3.98
N ASN A 176 2.28 8.99 4.47
CA ASN A 176 2.51 7.85 5.37
C ASN A 176 3.31 6.71 4.71
N SER A 177 3.35 6.65 3.37
CA SER A 177 4.10 5.67 2.58
C SER A 177 5.45 6.18 2.06
N LEU A 178 5.89 7.36 2.49
CA LEU A 178 7.16 8.01 2.10
C LEU A 178 8.23 7.88 3.19
N THR A 179 8.41 6.67 3.72
CA THR A 179 9.49 6.35 4.67
C THR A 179 10.60 5.56 4.00
N GLU A 180 11.82 5.58 4.56
CA GLU A 180 12.94 4.78 4.07
C GLU A 180 12.58 3.28 3.93
N VAL A 181 11.84 2.73 4.90
CA VAL A 181 11.43 1.32 4.93
C VAL A 181 10.47 1.00 3.78
N ASP A 182 9.56 1.92 3.47
CA ASP A 182 8.60 1.74 2.38
C ASP A 182 9.28 1.89 1.02
N ILE A 183 10.14 2.91 0.89
CA ILE A 183 10.94 3.15 -0.33
C ILE A 183 11.83 1.96 -0.66
N LYS A 184 12.48 1.34 0.32
CA LYS A 184 13.29 0.11 0.12
C LYS A 184 12.49 -1.07 -0.43
N SER A 185 11.18 -1.11 -0.17
CA SER A 185 10.30 -2.16 -0.69
C SER A 185 9.60 -1.82 -2.00
N ARG A 186 9.81 -0.62 -2.55
CA ARG A 186 9.20 -0.25 -3.83
C ARG A 186 9.69 -1.14 -4.97
N GLY A 187 8.78 -1.55 -5.85
CA GLY A 187 9.06 -2.53 -6.91
C GLY A 187 8.95 -4.00 -6.48
N VAL A 188 8.56 -4.28 -5.24
CA VAL A 188 8.09 -5.61 -4.80
C VAL A 188 6.57 -5.60 -4.73
N PRO A 189 5.84 -6.50 -5.43
CA PRO A 189 4.39 -6.48 -5.39
C PRO A 189 3.85 -6.70 -3.96
N VAL A 190 2.74 -6.05 -3.66
CA VAL A 190 1.93 -6.36 -2.48
C VAL A 190 1.28 -7.73 -2.64
N LEU A 191 0.89 -8.39 -1.55
CA LEU A 191 0.45 -9.80 -1.56
C LEU A 191 -0.72 -10.08 -2.52
N ASP A 192 -1.72 -9.19 -2.53
CA ASP A 192 -2.86 -9.18 -3.45
C ASP A 192 -2.41 -9.18 -4.93
N LEU A 193 -1.57 -8.22 -5.32
CA LEU A 193 -1.05 -8.13 -6.69
C LEU A 193 -0.17 -9.34 -7.05
N TYR A 194 0.64 -9.82 -6.11
CA TYR A 194 1.45 -11.02 -6.31
C TYR A 194 0.58 -12.25 -6.58
N LEU A 195 -0.49 -12.45 -5.79
CA LEU A 195 -1.43 -13.55 -6.01
C LEU A 195 -2.19 -13.42 -7.34
N ALA A 196 -2.55 -12.19 -7.75
CA ALA A 196 -3.16 -11.94 -9.06
C ALA A 196 -2.22 -12.32 -10.22
N GLN A 197 -0.97 -11.86 -10.17
CA GLN A 197 0.07 -12.22 -11.14
C GLN A 197 0.32 -13.73 -11.17
N GLU A 198 0.30 -14.39 -10.02
CA GLU A 198 0.48 -15.83 -9.93
C GLU A 198 -0.73 -16.61 -10.46
N ALA A 199 -1.94 -16.07 -10.29
CA ALA A 199 -3.15 -16.65 -10.88
C ALA A 199 -3.10 -16.57 -12.42
N GLU A 200 -2.66 -15.44 -12.98
CA GLU A 200 -2.42 -15.28 -14.43
C GLU A 200 -1.34 -16.25 -14.92
N ARG A 201 -0.20 -16.35 -14.22
CA ARG A 201 0.90 -17.27 -14.55
C ARG A 201 0.43 -18.72 -14.59
N LEU A 202 -0.47 -19.09 -13.68
CA LEU A 202 -1.08 -20.41 -13.60
C LEU A 202 -2.30 -20.59 -14.51
N ARG A 203 -2.65 -19.57 -15.32
CA ARG A 203 -3.80 -19.56 -16.23
C ARG A 203 -5.14 -19.86 -15.54
N LYS A 204 -5.30 -19.39 -14.31
CA LYS A 204 -6.56 -19.42 -13.58
C LYS A 204 -7.51 -18.38 -14.16
N GLN A 205 -8.82 -18.59 -14.02
CA GLN A 205 -9.78 -17.52 -14.29
C GLN A 205 -9.72 -16.50 -13.16
N THR A 206 -9.59 -15.22 -13.49
CA THR A 206 -9.52 -14.12 -12.52
C THR A 206 -10.73 -13.20 -12.64
N GLY A 207 -11.04 -12.49 -11.57
CA GLY A 207 -12.07 -11.45 -11.56
C GLY A 207 -11.91 -10.51 -10.38
N ALA A 208 -12.71 -9.45 -10.35
CA ALA A 208 -12.78 -8.48 -9.27
C ALA A 208 -14.16 -8.52 -8.60
N VAL A 209 -14.20 -8.34 -7.28
CA VAL A 209 -15.47 -8.27 -6.53
C VAL A 209 -15.95 -6.84 -6.31
N GLU A 210 -15.06 -5.85 -6.43
CA GLU A 210 -15.36 -4.44 -6.20
C GLU A 210 -15.14 -3.59 -7.46
N LYS A 211 -15.72 -2.40 -7.45
CA LYS A 211 -15.43 -1.34 -8.42
C LYS A 211 -14.56 -0.26 -7.79
N VAL A 212 -13.88 0.51 -8.64
CA VAL A 212 -13.02 1.62 -8.22
C VAL A 212 -13.80 2.64 -7.38
N GLU A 213 -15.05 2.90 -7.74
CA GLU A 213 -15.93 3.82 -7.03
C GLU A 213 -16.14 3.40 -5.56
N GLU A 214 -16.24 2.09 -5.30
CA GLU A 214 -16.48 1.54 -3.95
C GLU A 214 -15.28 1.77 -3.02
N GLN A 215 -14.06 1.83 -3.58
CA GLN A 215 -12.83 2.17 -2.85
C GLN A 215 -12.67 3.68 -2.64
N CYS A 216 -12.99 4.47 -3.67
CA CYS A 216 -12.71 5.90 -3.64
C CYS A 216 -13.79 6.72 -2.92
N HIS A 217 -15.07 6.35 -3.03
CA HIS A 217 -16.17 7.13 -2.41
C HIS A 217 -16.06 7.28 -0.89
N PRO A 218 -15.77 6.22 -0.10
CA PRO A 218 -15.62 6.35 1.34
C PRO A 218 -14.51 7.33 1.76
N LEU A 219 -13.43 7.39 0.97
CA LEU A 219 -12.30 8.29 1.22
C LEU A 219 -12.57 9.71 0.73
N ASN A 220 -13.15 9.85 -0.47
CA ASN A 220 -13.42 11.13 -1.09
C ASN A 220 -14.54 11.92 -0.39
N GLY A 221 -15.42 11.24 0.34
CA GLY A 221 -16.43 11.87 1.19
C GLY A 221 -15.89 12.51 2.48
N LEU A 222 -14.61 12.28 2.82
CA LEU A 222 -14.00 12.84 4.02
C LEU A 222 -13.61 14.29 3.81
N ASN A 223 -14.09 15.17 4.69
CA ASN A 223 -13.64 16.56 4.73
C ASN A 223 -12.34 16.72 5.54
N PHE A 224 -11.71 17.90 5.47
CA PHE A 224 -10.42 18.14 6.11
C PHE A 224 -10.46 18.00 7.65
N SER A 225 -11.57 18.35 8.32
CA SER A 225 -11.67 18.20 9.77
C SER A 225 -11.75 16.72 10.17
N GLN A 226 -12.48 15.90 9.41
CA GLN A 226 -12.54 14.44 9.60
C GLN A 226 -11.17 13.79 9.34
N VAL A 227 -10.45 14.22 8.30
CA VAL A 227 -9.08 13.75 8.03
C VAL A 227 -8.16 14.09 9.21
N ARG A 228 -8.22 15.31 9.74
CA ARG A 228 -7.43 15.76 10.90
C ARG A 228 -7.75 14.99 12.18
N GLN A 229 -9.04 14.78 12.48
CA GLN A 229 -9.48 14.03 13.66
C GLN A 229 -9.04 12.58 13.59
N ARG A 230 -9.22 11.94 12.42
CA ARG A 230 -8.75 10.58 12.19
C ARG A 230 -7.25 10.50 12.34
N LEU A 231 -6.46 11.44 11.78
CA LEU A 231 -5.01 11.50 11.99
C LEU A 231 -4.60 11.55 13.46
N ALA A 232 -5.23 12.43 14.23
CA ALA A 232 -4.97 12.51 15.66
C ALA A 232 -5.31 11.19 16.37
N GLY A 233 -6.41 10.53 15.97
CA GLY A 233 -6.79 9.19 16.45
C GLY A 233 -5.79 8.10 16.06
N TRP A 234 -5.35 8.08 14.80
CA TRP A 234 -4.36 7.13 14.26
C TRP A 234 -3.01 7.29 14.94
N HIS A 235 -2.51 8.51 15.15
CA HIS A 235 -1.26 8.74 15.89
C HIS A 235 -1.35 8.24 17.34
N ARG A 236 -2.50 8.44 18.00
CA ARG A 236 -2.75 7.90 19.34
C ARG A 236 -2.82 6.37 19.35
N ALA A 237 -3.54 5.77 18.40
CA ALA A 237 -3.67 4.32 18.27
C ALA A 237 -2.34 3.65 17.92
N LEU A 238 -1.55 4.24 17.02
CA LEU A 238 -0.21 3.78 16.66
C LEU A 238 0.77 3.96 17.83
N GLY A 239 0.64 5.04 18.62
CA GLY A 239 1.37 5.23 19.87
C GLY A 239 1.07 4.13 20.89
N TRP A 240 -0.21 3.79 21.05
CA TRP A 240 -0.69 2.69 21.89
C TRP A 240 -0.19 1.31 21.41
N LEU A 241 -0.37 0.98 20.12
CA LEU A 241 0.05 -0.29 19.52
C LEU A 241 1.57 -0.48 19.54
N LEU A 242 2.34 0.61 19.50
CA LEU A 242 3.81 0.57 19.54
C LEU A 242 4.38 0.79 20.95
N GLY A 243 3.56 0.76 22.00
CA GLY A 243 4.02 0.88 23.39
C GLY A 243 4.78 2.17 23.70
N ARG A 244 4.51 3.25 22.95
CA ARG A 244 5.18 4.53 23.13
C ARG A 244 4.26 5.50 23.86
N HIS A 245 4.68 5.93 25.05
CA HIS A 245 4.40 7.30 25.47
C HIS A 245 5.06 8.21 24.44
N VAL A 246 4.28 8.65 23.45
CA VAL A 246 4.75 9.68 22.52
C VAL A 246 4.70 10.99 23.30
N GLU A 247 5.77 11.28 24.05
CA GLU A 247 6.13 12.66 24.31
C GLU A 247 6.33 13.34 22.94
N SER A 248 5.65 14.46 22.76
CA SER A 248 5.49 15.25 21.55
C SER A 248 6.79 15.90 21.05
N ARG A 249 7.88 15.14 20.95
CA ARG A 249 9.21 15.59 20.53
C ARG A 249 9.89 14.60 19.61
N SER A 250 9.29 14.35 18.45
CA SER A 250 10.01 14.12 17.19
C SER A 250 9.00 14.12 16.04
N MET A 251 9.22 15.00 15.07
CA MET A 251 8.27 15.46 14.03
C MET A 251 7.15 16.35 14.58
N GLY A 252 7.52 17.60 14.89
CA GLY A 252 6.58 18.68 15.19
C GLY A 252 5.74 19.05 13.97
N ILE A 253 4.76 18.22 13.64
CA ILE A 253 3.43 18.66 13.21
C ILE A 253 2.57 18.84 14.44
N GLY A 254 2.99 19.81 15.27
CA GLY A 254 2.07 20.48 16.19
C GLY A 254 0.98 21.12 15.36
N LEU A 255 -0.21 20.56 15.48
CA LEU A 255 -1.48 21.23 15.22
C LEU A 255 -1.90 21.73 16.60
N GLU A 256 -1.64 23.00 16.89
CA GLU A 256 -2.46 23.74 17.85
C GLU A 256 -3.82 24.04 17.20
#